data_AF-A0AAN0M544-F1
#
_entry.id   AF-A0AAN0M544-F1
#
_cell.length_a   1.000
_cell.length_b   1.000
_cell.length_c   1.000
_cell.angle_alpha   90.00
_cell.angle_beta   90.00
_cell.angle_gamma   90.00
#
_symmetry.space_group_name_H-M   'P 1'
#
loop_
_entity.id
_entity.type
_entity.pdbx_description
1 polymer ?
#
loop_
_entity_poly.entity_id
_entity_poly.type
_entity_poly.pdbx_seq_one_letter_code
_entity_poly.pdbx_strand_id
1 'polypeptide(L)'
;MKWLAVFLLMPVAGFAQSFGAPPEVEIGGATFAATDTDACINDQVSKGPGGLVTRASRGCIGYSARACTADPVACFGFEQAYWDWRIANNYKGLQAWVADLDEGENNDLRASVANPAAATANVALECALRIGQTGSATAEVDKAACEMRETALIALELEFTVRQACEAARGEAFAQFCGKTDR
;
A
#
# COMPACT_ATOMS: atom_id res chain seq x y z
N MET A 1 12.36 -52.35 4.87
CA MET A 1 12.48 -51.23 3.91
C MET A 1 11.61 -50.09 4.41
N LYS A 2 12.19 -49.07 5.06
CA LYS A 2 11.47 -47.88 5.54
C LYS A 2 11.52 -46.82 4.45
N TRP A 3 10.38 -46.54 3.82
CA TRP A 3 10.23 -45.46 2.86
C TRP A 3 10.03 -44.15 3.64
N LEU A 4 11.04 -43.30 3.66
CA LEU A 4 10.92 -41.91 4.09
C LEU A 4 10.35 -41.12 2.91
N ALA A 5 9.05 -40.85 2.95
CA ALA A 5 8.44 -39.83 2.11
C ALA A 5 8.85 -38.46 2.66
N VAL A 6 9.90 -37.88 2.07
CA VAL A 6 10.22 -36.46 2.22
C VAL A 6 9.15 -35.71 1.43
N PHE A 7 8.09 -35.29 2.10
CA PHE A 7 7.20 -34.25 1.59
C PHE A 7 8.01 -32.95 1.55
N LEU A 8 8.69 -32.72 0.42
CA LEU A 8 9.09 -31.40 -0.01
C LEU A 8 7.83 -30.55 -0.09
N LEU A 9 7.53 -29.82 0.99
CA LEU A 9 6.67 -28.65 0.96
C LEU A 9 7.37 -27.65 0.04
N MET A 10 7.13 -27.78 -1.27
CA MET A 10 7.48 -26.71 -2.20
C MET A 10 6.83 -25.44 -1.66
N PRO A 11 7.59 -24.34 -1.49
CA PRO A 11 6.97 -23.05 -1.22
C PRO A 11 5.98 -22.84 -2.35
N VAL A 12 4.69 -22.80 -1.99
CA VAL A 12 3.65 -22.41 -2.93
C VAL A 12 4.12 -21.06 -3.46
N ALA A 13 4.44 -20.99 -4.75
CA ALA A 13 4.81 -19.73 -5.38
C ALA A 13 3.65 -18.77 -5.06
N GLY A 14 3.87 -17.89 -4.09
CA GLY A 14 2.83 -17.02 -3.58
C GLY A 14 2.33 -16.22 -4.77
N PHE A 15 1.05 -16.35 -5.09
CA PHE A 15 0.42 -15.49 -6.07
C PHE A 15 0.63 -14.05 -5.60
N ALA A 16 1.47 -13.32 -6.32
CA ALA A 16 1.88 -11.99 -5.93
C ALA A 16 1.04 -10.99 -6.69
N GLN A 17 0.16 -10.29 -5.98
CA GLN A 17 -0.42 -9.06 -6.49
C GLN A 17 0.71 -8.15 -6.94
N SER A 18 0.66 -7.74 -8.20
CA SER A 18 1.52 -6.70 -8.76
C SER A 18 0.63 -5.51 -9.12
N PHE A 19 1.04 -4.32 -8.72
CA PHE A 19 0.31 -3.08 -9.04
C PHE A 19 0.81 -2.42 -10.34
N GLY A 20 1.86 -2.97 -10.95
CA GLY A 20 2.56 -2.34 -12.08
C GLY A 20 3.60 -1.32 -11.62
N ALA A 21 4.07 -0.50 -12.56
CA ALA A 21 5.03 0.56 -12.26
C ALA A 21 4.37 1.70 -11.43
N PRO A 22 5.11 2.33 -10.50
CA PRO A 22 4.62 3.49 -9.77
C PRO A 22 4.34 4.66 -10.74
N PRO A 23 3.36 5.53 -10.45
CA PRO A 23 3.03 6.64 -11.33
C PRO A 23 4.14 7.71 -11.31
N GLU A 24 4.34 8.35 -12.47
CA GLU A 24 5.04 9.63 -12.55
C GLU A 24 4.09 10.76 -12.17
N VAL A 25 4.52 11.64 -11.28
CA VAL A 25 3.72 12.75 -10.76
C VAL A 25 4.49 14.05 -10.97
N GLU A 26 3.78 15.13 -11.28
CA GLU A 26 4.34 16.48 -11.41
C GLU A 26 3.92 17.35 -10.22
N ILE A 27 4.90 17.91 -9.50
CA ILE A 27 4.69 18.82 -8.36
C ILE A 27 5.69 19.96 -8.49
N GLY A 28 5.19 21.19 -8.51
CA GLY A 28 6.04 22.38 -8.59
C GLY A 28 6.94 22.42 -9.83
N GLY A 29 6.51 21.83 -10.95
CA GLY A 29 7.27 21.76 -12.20
C GLY A 29 8.39 20.71 -12.24
N ALA A 30 8.54 19.91 -11.18
CA ALA A 30 9.38 18.71 -11.18
C ALA A 30 8.52 17.46 -11.42
N THR A 31 9.04 16.50 -12.18
CA THR A 31 8.41 15.19 -12.42
C THR A 31 9.23 14.11 -11.75
N PHE A 32 8.57 13.21 -11.01
CA PHE A 32 9.23 12.15 -10.27
C PHE A 32 8.31 10.94 -10.09
N ALA A 33 8.89 9.74 -10.06
CA ALA A 33 8.24 8.51 -9.66
C ALA A 33 8.99 7.90 -8.47
N ALA A 34 8.28 7.42 -7.45
CA ALA A 34 8.88 6.84 -6.24
C ALA A 34 9.40 5.40 -6.46
N THR A 35 10.28 5.22 -7.44
CA THR A 35 10.79 3.91 -7.87
C THR A 35 11.59 3.19 -6.80
N ASP A 36 12.37 3.92 -6.00
CA ASP A 36 13.19 3.31 -4.94
C ASP A 36 12.33 2.82 -3.77
N THR A 37 11.31 3.58 -3.39
CA THR A 37 10.31 3.13 -2.41
C THR A 37 9.55 1.92 -2.94
N ASP A 38 9.12 1.92 -4.20
CA ASP A 38 8.45 0.78 -4.84
C ASP A 38 9.32 -0.48 -4.84
N ALA A 39 10.58 -0.37 -5.28
CA ALA A 39 11.51 -1.49 -5.28
C ALA A 39 11.74 -2.05 -3.86
N CYS A 40 11.91 -1.18 -2.86
CA CYS A 40 12.10 -1.59 -1.46
C CYS A 40 10.89 -2.35 -0.91
N ILE A 41 9.66 -1.90 -1.23
CA ILE A 41 8.46 -2.57 -0.75
C ILE A 41 8.19 -3.86 -1.52
N ASN A 42 8.40 -3.90 -2.83
CA ASN A 42 8.24 -5.14 -3.60
C ASN A 42 9.22 -6.23 -3.13
N ASP A 43 10.44 -5.86 -2.68
CA ASP A 43 11.32 -6.78 -1.95
C ASP A 43 10.68 -7.31 -0.65
N GLN A 44 10.03 -6.46 0.15
CA GLN A 44 9.35 -6.93 1.37
C GLN A 44 8.14 -7.81 1.07
N VAL A 45 7.33 -7.45 0.06
CA VAL A 45 6.19 -8.23 -0.42
C VAL A 45 6.63 -9.64 -0.82
N SER A 46 7.78 -9.76 -1.51
CA SER A 46 8.31 -11.06 -1.96
C SER A 46 8.61 -12.03 -0.81
N LYS A 47 8.74 -11.53 0.43
CA LYS A 47 8.96 -12.32 1.65
C LYS A 47 7.67 -12.85 2.28
N GLY A 48 6.52 -12.63 1.64
CA GLY A 48 5.18 -13.03 2.08
C GLY A 48 4.43 -11.93 2.84
N PRO A 49 3.16 -12.17 3.24
CA PRO A 49 2.31 -11.16 3.89
C PRO A 49 2.94 -10.55 5.15
N GLY A 50 3.67 -11.37 5.92
CA GLY A 50 4.40 -10.94 7.10
C GLY A 50 5.49 -9.88 6.81
N GLY A 51 6.00 -9.79 5.59
CA GLY A 51 7.00 -8.81 5.17
C GLY A 51 6.52 -7.36 5.32
N LEU A 52 5.23 -7.11 5.09
CA LEU A 52 4.60 -5.79 5.13
C LEU A 52 4.36 -5.26 6.55
N VAL A 53 4.28 -6.13 7.56
CA VAL A 53 4.12 -5.74 8.97
C VAL A 53 5.45 -5.61 9.73
N THR A 54 6.57 -5.90 9.07
CA THR A 54 7.88 -5.84 9.71
C THR A 54 8.41 -4.41 9.88
N ARG A 55 9.47 -4.25 10.69
CA ARG A 55 10.26 -3.01 10.70
C ARG A 55 10.91 -2.72 9.34
N ALA A 56 11.13 -3.74 8.49
CA ALA A 56 11.80 -3.57 7.20
C ALA A 56 10.91 -2.81 6.20
N SER A 57 9.61 -3.12 6.11
CA SER A 57 8.66 -2.37 5.26
C SER A 57 8.53 -0.91 5.71
N ARG A 58 8.49 -0.68 7.03
CA ARG A 58 8.52 0.68 7.60
C ARG A 58 9.82 1.43 7.27
N GLY A 59 10.92 0.71 7.10
CA GLY A 59 12.20 1.27 6.67
C GLY A 59 12.20 1.81 5.23
N CYS A 60 11.32 1.29 4.38
CA CYS A 60 11.14 1.78 3.01
C CYS A 60 10.45 3.16 2.96
N ILE A 61 9.76 3.57 4.02
CA ILE A 61 9.09 4.87 4.07
C ILE A 61 10.13 6.00 4.01
N GLY A 62 9.93 6.92 3.08
CA GLY A 62 10.81 8.04 2.78
C GLY A 62 12.02 7.67 1.91
N TYR A 63 12.11 6.45 1.34
CA TYR A 63 13.28 6.06 0.51
C TYR A 63 13.46 7.01 -0.67
N SER A 64 12.41 7.14 -1.48
CA SER A 64 12.43 8.02 -2.65
C SER A 64 12.43 9.50 -2.27
N ALA A 65 11.76 9.90 -1.19
CA ALA A 65 11.80 11.28 -0.69
C ALA A 65 13.23 11.69 -0.29
N ARG A 66 14.03 10.76 0.27
CA ARG A 66 15.45 11.01 0.60
C ARG A 66 16.37 11.04 -0.62
N ALA A 67 16.02 10.32 -1.69
CA ALA A 67 16.77 10.30 -2.95
C ALA A 67 16.42 11.49 -3.87
N CYS A 68 15.25 12.09 -3.67
CA CYS A 68 14.77 13.25 -4.41
C CYS A 68 15.60 14.51 -4.11
N THR A 69 15.87 15.29 -5.16
CA THR A 69 16.72 16.50 -5.11
C THR A 69 15.93 17.80 -5.27
N ALA A 70 14.60 17.72 -5.33
CA ALA A 70 13.71 18.88 -5.37
C ALA A 70 13.55 19.53 -3.98
N ASP A 71 12.63 20.48 -3.86
CA ASP A 71 12.22 21.01 -2.57
C ASP A 71 11.72 19.88 -1.63
N PRO A 72 12.07 19.88 -0.32
CA PRO A 72 11.69 18.80 0.60
C PRO A 72 10.19 18.53 0.67
N VAL A 73 9.34 19.55 0.61
CA VAL A 73 7.88 19.37 0.61
C VAL A 73 7.45 18.65 -0.66
N ALA A 74 8.01 19.01 -1.81
CA ALA A 74 7.74 18.32 -3.07
C ALA A 74 8.23 16.87 -3.04
N CYS A 75 9.42 16.60 -2.49
CA CYS A 75 9.96 15.25 -2.34
C CYS A 75 9.06 14.34 -1.49
N PHE A 76 8.52 14.85 -0.38
CA PHE A 76 7.52 14.13 0.40
C PHE A 76 6.20 13.97 -0.36
N GLY A 77 5.76 14.99 -1.10
CA GLY A 77 4.56 14.93 -1.93
C GLY A 77 4.63 13.86 -3.03
N PHE A 78 5.78 13.70 -3.69
CA PHE A 78 5.96 12.66 -4.71
C PHE A 78 5.84 11.26 -4.13
N GLU A 79 6.49 11.00 -2.99
CA GLU A 79 6.40 9.71 -2.34
C GLU A 79 5.01 9.47 -1.75
N GLN A 80 4.35 10.50 -1.20
CA GLN A 80 2.96 10.41 -0.76
C GLN A 80 2.03 9.98 -1.90
N ALA A 81 2.17 10.56 -3.10
CA ALA A 81 1.37 10.20 -4.25
C ALA A 81 1.54 8.72 -4.66
N TYR A 82 2.74 8.16 -4.48
CA TYR A 82 2.96 6.71 -4.64
C TYR A 82 2.17 5.89 -3.61
N TRP A 83 2.16 6.32 -2.34
CA TRP A 83 1.38 5.63 -1.31
C TRP A 83 -0.13 5.73 -1.55
N ASP A 84 -0.64 6.89 -1.99
CA ASP A 84 -2.03 7.07 -2.42
C ASP A 84 -2.38 6.15 -3.60
N TRP A 85 -1.48 6.02 -4.57
CA TRP A 85 -1.64 5.06 -5.68
C TRP A 85 -1.71 3.61 -5.19
N ARG A 86 -0.91 3.22 -4.19
CA ARG A 86 -1.02 1.89 -3.59
C ARG A 86 -2.33 1.68 -2.84
N ILE A 87 -2.80 2.69 -2.12
CA ILE A 87 -4.14 2.64 -1.49
C ILE A 87 -5.19 2.40 -2.56
N ALA A 88 -5.20 3.18 -3.64
CA ALA A 88 -6.14 3.03 -4.73
C ALA A 88 -6.11 1.62 -5.36
N ASN A 89 -4.93 1.03 -5.56
CA ASN A 89 -4.82 -0.34 -6.07
C ASN A 89 -5.35 -1.40 -5.09
N ASN A 90 -5.11 -1.25 -3.79
CA ASN A 90 -5.68 -2.15 -2.80
C ASN A 90 -7.21 -2.01 -2.71
N TYR A 91 -7.74 -0.80 -2.89
CA TYR A 91 -9.19 -0.58 -2.96
C TYR A 91 -9.83 -1.28 -4.17
N LYS A 92 -9.13 -1.44 -5.31
CA LYS A 92 -9.63 -2.29 -6.40
C LYS A 92 -9.82 -3.74 -5.94
N GLY A 93 -8.92 -4.23 -5.09
CA GLY A 93 -9.04 -5.55 -4.46
C GLY A 93 -10.23 -5.65 -3.51
N LEU A 94 -10.41 -4.65 -2.64
CA LEU A 94 -11.57 -4.59 -1.75
C LEU A 94 -12.89 -4.51 -2.52
N GLN A 95 -12.93 -3.75 -3.62
CA GLN A 95 -14.09 -3.67 -4.50
C GLN A 95 -14.41 -5.03 -5.14
N ALA A 96 -13.39 -5.75 -5.62
CA ALA A 96 -13.56 -7.10 -6.14
C ALA A 96 -14.05 -8.07 -5.04
N TRP A 97 -13.49 -7.97 -3.83
CA TRP A 97 -13.93 -8.78 -2.69
C TRP A 97 -15.39 -8.54 -2.33
N VAL A 98 -15.82 -7.28 -2.26
CA VAL A 98 -17.23 -6.94 -1.96
C VAL A 98 -18.18 -7.33 -3.10
N ALA A 99 -17.69 -7.34 -4.35
CA ALA A 99 -18.48 -7.79 -5.51
C ALA A 99 -18.77 -9.30 -5.47
N ASP A 100 -17.87 -10.09 -4.89
CA ASP A 100 -18.01 -11.54 -4.71
C ASP A 100 -18.94 -11.93 -3.53
N LEU A 101 -19.40 -10.96 -2.73
CA LEU A 101 -20.32 -11.23 -1.62
C LEU A 101 -21.78 -11.27 -2.10
N ASP A 102 -22.59 -12.15 -1.49
CA ASP A 102 -24.02 -12.33 -1.80
C ASP A 102 -24.82 -11.01 -1.78
N GLU A 103 -25.79 -10.89 -2.69
CA GLU A 103 -26.65 -9.71 -2.81
C GLU A 103 -27.56 -9.54 -1.57
N GLY A 104 -27.38 -8.44 -0.83
CA GLY A 104 -28.27 -8.04 0.26
C GLY A 104 -27.58 -7.75 1.59
N GLU A 105 -26.36 -8.27 1.82
CA GLU A 105 -25.66 -8.11 3.11
C GLU A 105 -24.64 -6.94 3.13
N ASN A 106 -24.44 -6.24 2.01
CA ASN A 106 -23.16 -5.52 1.79
C ASN A 106 -23.28 -4.09 1.22
N ASN A 107 -24.45 -3.46 1.23
CA ASN A 107 -24.60 -2.10 0.67
C ASN A 107 -23.71 -1.06 1.37
N ASP A 108 -23.57 -1.15 2.69
CA ASP A 108 -22.71 -0.25 3.48
C ASP A 108 -21.22 -0.49 3.18
N LEU A 109 -20.83 -1.74 2.94
CA LEU A 109 -19.46 -2.10 2.54
C LEU A 109 -19.16 -1.61 1.13
N ARG A 110 -20.09 -1.76 0.17
CA ARG A 110 -19.97 -1.23 -1.20
C ARG A 110 -19.75 0.28 -1.20
N ALA A 111 -20.50 1.02 -0.39
CA ALA A 111 -20.32 2.45 -0.23
C ALA A 111 -18.95 2.80 0.37
N SER A 112 -18.50 2.03 1.37
CA SER A 112 -17.21 2.23 2.04
C SER A 112 -16.01 2.00 1.11
N VAL A 113 -16.06 0.98 0.24
CA VAL A 113 -14.97 0.66 -0.70
C VAL A 113 -15.04 1.47 -2.00
N ALA A 114 -16.10 2.24 -2.24
CA ALA A 114 -16.22 3.09 -3.43
C ALA A 114 -15.32 4.34 -3.39
N ASN A 115 -14.85 4.75 -2.20
CA ASN A 115 -14.05 5.96 -2.03
C ASN A 115 -12.68 5.67 -1.38
N PRO A 116 -11.62 5.40 -2.17
CA PRO A 116 -10.27 5.18 -1.65
C PRO A 116 -9.73 6.35 -0.82
N ALA A 117 -10.12 7.59 -1.16
CA ALA A 117 -9.67 8.78 -0.44
C ALA A 117 -10.22 8.87 0.99
N ALA A 118 -11.25 8.10 1.33
CA ALA A 118 -11.74 8.00 2.71
C ALA A 118 -10.68 7.44 3.66
N ALA A 119 -9.75 6.61 3.17
CA ALA A 119 -8.67 6.05 3.98
C ALA A 119 -7.74 7.13 4.57
N THR A 120 -7.55 8.25 3.86
CA THR A 120 -6.56 9.29 4.21
C THR A 120 -7.19 10.63 4.56
N ALA A 121 -8.52 10.73 4.61
CA ALA A 121 -9.26 11.98 4.75
C ALA A 121 -8.86 12.83 5.97
N ASN A 122 -8.48 12.20 7.09
CA ASN A 122 -8.11 12.89 8.33
C ASN A 122 -6.60 13.15 8.47
N VAL A 123 -5.75 12.56 7.60
CA VAL A 123 -4.29 12.61 7.74
C VAL A 123 -3.78 14.05 7.79
N ALA A 124 -4.24 14.90 6.86
CA ALA A 124 -3.82 16.30 6.80
C ALA A 124 -4.19 17.10 8.06
N LEU A 125 -5.40 16.86 8.60
CA LEU A 125 -5.85 17.50 9.83
C LEU A 125 -5.03 17.03 11.04
N GLU A 126 -4.83 15.72 11.18
CA GLU A 126 -4.08 15.15 12.31
C GLU A 126 -2.62 15.61 12.30
N CYS A 127 -1.96 15.62 11.13
CA CYS A 127 -0.60 16.11 10.99
C CYS A 127 -0.52 17.63 11.24
N ALA A 128 -1.48 18.41 10.76
CA ALA A 128 -1.55 19.83 11.07
C ALA A 128 -1.74 20.10 12.57
N LEU A 129 -2.54 19.32 13.28
CA LEU A 129 -2.72 19.45 14.73
C LEU A 129 -1.45 19.03 15.50
N ARG A 130 -0.77 17.98 15.06
CA ARG A 130 0.46 17.47 15.69
C ARG A 130 1.63 18.44 15.54
N ILE A 131 1.80 19.03 14.35
CA ILE A 131 2.95 19.89 14.01
C ILE A 131 2.62 21.38 14.22
N GLY A 132 1.40 21.83 13.92
CA GLY A 132 1.00 23.24 14.06
C GLY A 132 1.07 23.77 15.50
N GLN A 133 1.15 22.88 16.49
CA GLN A 133 1.38 23.25 17.90
C GLN A 133 2.84 23.61 18.21
N THR A 134 3.81 23.27 17.35
CA THR A 134 5.25 23.37 17.68
C THR A 134 5.95 24.63 17.14
N GLY A 135 5.30 25.42 16.29
CA GLY A 135 5.78 26.76 15.88
C GLY A 135 7.21 26.81 15.34
N SER A 136 7.62 25.82 14.54
CA SER A 136 9.00 25.71 14.01
C SER A 136 9.14 26.30 12.60
N ALA A 137 10.36 26.71 12.24
CA ALA A 137 10.70 27.13 10.87
C ALA A 137 10.61 25.98 9.85
N THR A 138 10.54 24.73 10.31
CA THR A 138 10.43 23.52 9.50
C THR A 138 9.00 22.97 9.45
N ALA A 139 8.01 23.68 10.00
CA ALA A 139 6.66 23.15 10.21
C ALA A 139 6.01 22.60 8.93
N GLU A 140 6.21 23.23 7.77
CA GLU A 140 5.66 22.73 6.50
C GLU A 140 6.34 21.44 6.04
N VAL A 141 7.66 21.33 6.21
CA VAL A 141 8.42 20.12 5.87
C VAL A 141 8.05 18.99 6.83
N ASP A 142 7.95 19.29 8.12
CA ASP A 142 7.57 18.32 9.16
C ASP A 142 6.14 17.83 8.97
N LYS A 143 5.23 18.72 8.54
CA LYS A 143 3.86 18.37 8.18
C LYS A 143 3.82 17.48 6.95
N ALA A 144 4.51 17.82 5.87
CA ALA A 144 4.58 17.00 4.66
C ALA A 144 5.19 15.61 4.94
N ALA A 145 6.22 15.55 5.78
CA ALA A 145 6.81 14.28 6.22
C ALA A 145 5.82 13.44 7.05
N CYS A 146 5.03 14.09 7.92
CA CYS A 146 3.96 13.44 8.67
C CYS A 146 2.89 12.86 7.74
N GLU A 147 2.36 13.67 6.81
CA GLU A 147 1.31 13.26 5.89
C GLU A 147 1.74 12.08 5.02
N MET A 148 2.92 12.18 4.40
CA MET A 148 3.52 11.08 3.63
C MET A 148 3.64 9.80 4.46
N ARG A 149 4.13 9.91 5.70
CA ARG A 149 4.34 8.76 6.58
C ARG A 149 3.04 8.10 7.02
N GLU A 150 2.03 8.87 7.44
CA GLU A 150 0.75 8.30 7.89
C GLU A 150 0.03 7.64 6.70
N THR A 151 0.04 8.27 5.51
CA THR A 151 -0.48 7.67 4.28
C THR A 151 0.25 6.36 3.94
N ALA A 152 1.57 6.31 4.09
CA ALA A 152 2.34 5.08 3.89
C ALA A 152 1.95 3.96 4.85
N LEU A 153 1.74 4.28 6.14
CA LEU A 153 1.33 3.29 7.14
C LEU A 153 -0.06 2.72 6.83
N ILE A 154 -1.01 3.57 6.43
CA ILE A 154 -2.35 3.17 5.97
C ILE A 154 -2.24 2.24 4.75
N ALA A 155 -1.42 2.60 3.76
CA ALA A 155 -1.20 1.78 2.56
C ALA A 155 -0.66 0.39 2.89
N LEU A 156 0.32 0.29 3.80
CA LEU A 156 0.93 -0.98 4.20
C LEU A 156 -0.03 -1.86 4.99
N GLU A 157 -0.80 -1.28 5.92
CA GLU A 157 -1.79 -2.01 6.71
C GLU A 157 -2.93 -2.53 5.81
N LEU A 158 -3.39 -1.71 4.89
CA LEU A 158 -4.40 -2.09 3.91
C LEU A 158 -3.91 -3.24 3.02
N GLU A 159 -2.70 -3.12 2.46
CA GLU A 159 -2.15 -4.19 1.62
C GLU A 159 -1.92 -5.48 2.39
N PHE A 160 -1.43 -5.40 3.63
CA PHE A 160 -1.32 -6.57 4.50
C PHE A 160 -2.68 -7.27 4.68
N THR A 161 -3.75 -6.50 4.93
CA THR A 161 -5.10 -7.00 5.12
C THR A 161 -5.62 -7.68 3.85
N VAL A 162 -5.48 -7.01 2.70
CA VAL A 162 -5.92 -7.51 1.40
C VAL A 162 -5.14 -8.78 1.00
N ARG A 163 -3.83 -8.83 1.25
CA ARG A 163 -3.01 -10.03 0.99
C ARG A 163 -3.36 -11.20 1.89
N GLN A 164 -3.70 -10.96 3.16
CA GLN A 164 -4.22 -12.03 4.03
C GLN A 164 -5.56 -12.56 3.51
N ALA A 165 -6.47 -11.67 3.11
CA ALA A 165 -7.75 -12.07 2.54
C ALA A 165 -7.57 -12.90 1.25
N CYS A 166 -6.51 -12.62 0.48
CA CYS A 166 -6.18 -13.41 -0.70
C CYS A 166 -5.89 -14.89 -0.42
N GLU A 167 -5.48 -15.28 0.80
CA GLU A 167 -5.28 -16.70 1.14
C GLU A 167 -6.59 -17.48 1.00
N ALA A 168 -7.72 -16.87 1.39
CA ALA A 168 -9.06 -17.46 1.35
C ALA A 168 -9.85 -17.15 0.06
N ALA A 169 -9.30 -16.37 -0.87
CA ALA A 169 -9.99 -16.01 -2.11
C ALA A 169 -10.42 -17.25 -2.92
N ARG A 170 -11.71 -17.28 -3.28
CA ARG A 170 -12.39 -18.28 -4.14
C ARG A 170 -12.36 -17.77 -5.58
N GLY A 171 -12.49 -18.66 -6.58
CA GLY A 171 -12.25 -18.45 -8.04
C GLY A 171 -13.09 -17.37 -8.76
N GLU A 172 -13.48 -16.31 -8.07
CA GLU A 172 -14.28 -15.18 -8.54
C GLU A 172 -13.39 -13.93 -8.73
N ALA A 173 -13.96 -12.73 -8.76
CA ALA A 173 -13.23 -11.51 -9.14
C ALA A 173 -12.07 -11.20 -8.18
N PHE A 174 -12.25 -11.49 -6.89
CA PHE A 174 -11.21 -11.30 -5.89
C PHE A 174 -10.04 -12.27 -6.07
N ALA A 175 -10.27 -13.53 -6.45
CA ALA A 175 -9.18 -14.45 -6.79
C ALA A 175 -8.36 -13.95 -7.99
N GLN A 176 -9.02 -13.41 -9.02
CA GLN A 176 -8.32 -12.82 -10.17
C GLN A 176 -7.43 -11.64 -9.73
N PHE A 177 -7.95 -10.75 -8.89
CA PHE A 177 -7.15 -9.68 -8.29
C PHE A 177 -5.95 -10.22 -7.48
N CYS A 178 -6.16 -11.30 -6.72
CA CYS A 178 -5.12 -12.00 -5.98
C CYS A 178 -4.12 -12.76 -6.88
N GLY A 179 -4.29 -12.74 -8.21
CA GLY A 179 -3.46 -13.49 -9.15
C GLY A 179 -3.74 -15.00 -9.19
N LYS A 180 -4.79 -15.47 -8.50
CA LYS A 180 -5.27 -16.85 -8.55
C LYS A 180 -6.18 -17.00 -9.77
N THR A 181 -5.61 -17.23 -10.95
CA THR A 181 -6.39 -17.62 -12.14
C THR A 181 -6.74 -19.10 -12.05
N ASP A 182 -7.98 -19.45 -12.35
CA ASP A 182 -8.48 -20.83 -12.40
C ASP A 182 -7.49 -21.76 -13.12
N ARG A 183 -7.09 -22.84 -12.44
CA ARG A 183 -6.46 -24.02 -13.05
C ARG A 183 -7.47 -25.15 -13.08
#